data_AF-A0A3M1KP55-F1
#
_entry.id   AF-A0A3M1KP55-F1
#
_cell.length_a   1.000
_cell.length_b   1.000
_cell.length_c   1.000
_cell.angle_alpha   90.00
_cell.angle_beta   90.00
_cell.angle_gamma   90.00
#
_symmetry.space_group_name_H-M   'P 1'
#
loop_
_entity.id
_entity.type
_entity.pdbx_description
1 polymer ?
#
loop_
_entity_poly.entity_id
_entity_poly.type
_entity_poly.pdbx_seq_one_letter_code
_entity_poly.pdbx_strand_id
1 'polypeptide(L)' 'PAAVASAEPDSRDLDFHTWRERTFERLEKEFLMRALRENDGNVTHTARALGIHRSTLQRMMRKHGIALPT' A
#
# COMPACT_ATOMS: atom_id res chain seq x y z
N PRO A 1 -11.58 -19.98 -14.61
CA PRO A 1 -10.11 -20.16 -14.72
C PRO A 1 -9.45 -19.50 -13.50
N ALA A 2 -8.92 -20.35 -12.62
CA ALA A 2 -8.44 -19.98 -11.30
C ALA A 2 -7.10 -19.22 -11.36
N ALA A 3 -6.92 -18.37 -10.36
CA ALA A 3 -5.76 -17.54 -10.07
C ALA A 3 -4.42 -18.22 -10.38
N VAL A 4 -3.70 -17.68 -11.37
CA VAL A 4 -2.25 -17.84 -11.41
C VAL A 4 -1.70 -16.78 -10.47
N ALA A 5 -1.38 -17.24 -9.27
CA ALA A 5 -0.71 -16.49 -8.23
C ALA A 5 0.47 -15.71 -8.79
N SER A 6 0.62 -14.49 -8.30
CA SER A 6 1.76 -13.60 -8.49
C SER A 6 3.06 -14.41 -8.55
N ALA A 7 3.63 -14.55 -9.75
CA ALA A 7 4.95 -15.13 -9.93
C ALA A 7 5.94 -14.19 -9.22
N GLU A 8 6.29 -14.50 -7.98
CA GLU A 8 7.40 -13.86 -7.30
C GLU A 8 8.67 -14.22 -8.11
N PRO A 9 9.37 -13.25 -8.71
CA PRO A 9 10.58 -13.54 -9.46
C PRO A 9 11.60 -14.24 -8.55
N ASP A 10 12.31 -15.22 -9.10
CA ASP A 10 13.33 -16.01 -8.39
C ASP A 10 14.21 -15.08 -7.56
N SER A 11 14.11 -15.20 -6.23
CA SER A 11 14.73 -14.27 -5.28
C SER A 11 16.25 -14.41 -5.22
N ARG A 12 16.83 -15.28 -6.04
CA ARG A 12 18.25 -15.62 -6.05
C ARG A 12 19.15 -14.58 -6.74
N ASP A 13 18.58 -13.65 -7.51
CA ASP A 13 19.32 -12.62 -8.26
C ASP A 13 18.92 -11.16 -7.93
N LEU A 14 18.07 -10.95 -6.91
CA LEU A 14 17.67 -9.61 -6.49
C LEU A 14 18.64 -9.07 -5.44
N ASP A 15 19.24 -7.90 -5.71
CA ASP A 15 20.00 -7.17 -4.69
C ASP A 15 19.11 -6.89 -3.46
N PHE A 16 19.70 -6.95 -2.27
CA PHE A 16 18.99 -6.79 -1.00
C PHE A 16 18.18 -5.48 -0.96
N HIS A 17 18.70 -4.41 -1.59
CA HIS A 17 17.99 -3.14 -1.71
C HIS A 17 16.66 -3.29 -2.45
N THR A 18 16.67 -3.98 -3.60
CA THR A 18 15.51 -4.17 -4.46
C THR A 18 14.46 -5.04 -3.78
N TRP A 19 14.89 -6.11 -3.11
CA TRP A 19 13.99 -6.96 -2.33
C TRP A 19 13.33 -6.19 -1.18
N ARG A 20 14.11 -5.40 -0.44
CA ARG A 20 13.60 -4.58 0.65
C ARG A 20 12.61 -3.53 0.15
N GLU A 21 12.91 -2.85 -0.95
CA GLU A 21 12.04 -1.83 -1.54
C GLU A 21 10.69 -2.42 -1.96
N ARG A 22 10.68 -3.51 -2.71
CA ARG A 22 9.44 -4.20 -3.10
C ARG A 22 8.63 -4.68 -1.91
N THR A 23 9.31 -5.23 -0.90
CA THR A 23 8.64 -5.69 0.33
C THR A 23 8.01 -4.50 1.07
N PHE A 24 8.72 -3.39 1.18
CA PHE A 24 8.24 -2.18 1.82
C PHE A 24 7.05 -1.59 1.07
N GLU A 25 7.08 -1.54 -0.26
CA GLU A 25 5.96 -1.06 -1.07
C GLU A 25 4.68 -1.90 -0.85
N ARG A 26 4.82 -3.23 -0.80
CA ARG A 26 3.71 -4.14 -0.50
C ARG A 26 3.13 -3.88 0.89
N LEU A 27 3.99 -3.82 1.91
CA LEU A 27 3.57 -3.58 3.29
C LEU A 27 2.94 -2.20 3.48
N GLU A 28 3.52 -1.16 2.87
CA GLU A 28 2.98 0.20 2.91
C GLU A 28 1.58 0.24 2.28
N LYS A 29 1.38 -0.42 1.13
CA LYS A 29 0.08 -0.52 0.49
C LYS A 29 -0.95 -1.26 1.36
N GLU A 30 -0.58 -2.39 1.94
CA GLU A 30 -1.46 -3.16 2.84
C GLU A 30 -1.85 -2.36 4.09
N PHE A 31 -0.89 -1.69 4.70
CA PHE A 31 -1.11 -0.81 5.85
C PHE A 31 -2.10 0.31 5.51
N LEU A 32 -1.91 1.00 4.38
CA LEU A 32 -2.80 2.06 3.94
C LEU A 32 -4.22 1.56 3.65
N MET A 33 -4.36 0.41 2.97
CA MET A 33 -5.66 -0.19 2.70
C MET A 33 -6.38 -0.62 3.99
N ARG A 34 -5.63 -1.17 4.96
CA ARG A 34 -6.17 -1.55 6.26
C ARG A 34 -6.66 -0.32 7.03
N ALA A 35 -5.82 0.70 7.16
CA ALA A 35 -6.16 1.94 7.85
C ALA A 35 -7.37 2.63 7.21
N LEU A 36 -7.42 2.69 5.87
CA LEU A 36 -8.59 3.25 5.17
C LEU A 36 -9.86 2.42 5.46
N ARG A 37 -9.78 1.09 5.47
CA ARG A 37 -10.93 0.23 5.78
C ARG A 37 -11.44 0.41 7.21
N GLU A 38 -10.53 0.53 8.17
CA GLU A 38 -10.87 0.77 9.59
C GLU A 38 -11.54 2.13 9.83
N ASN A 39 -11.38 3.06 8.88
CA ASN A 39 -11.94 4.40 8.93
C ASN A 39 -13.03 4.60 7.86
N ASP A 40 -13.67 3.52 7.38
CA ASP A 40 -14.77 3.54 6.39
C ASP A 40 -14.43 4.29 5.09
N GLY A 41 -13.16 4.24 4.66
CA GLY A 41 -12.66 4.97 3.49
C GLY A 41 -12.54 6.48 3.73
N ASN A 42 -12.76 6.99 4.95
CA ASN A 42 -12.62 8.41 5.24
C ASN A 42 -11.13 8.81 5.28
N VAL A 43 -10.64 9.33 4.16
CA VAL A 43 -9.25 9.76 3.99
C VAL A 43 -8.84 10.81 5.03
N THR A 44 -9.73 11.73 5.40
CA THR A 44 -9.41 12.77 6.38
C THR A 44 -9.27 12.19 7.79
N HIS A 45 -10.17 11.29 8.18
CA HIS A 45 -10.12 10.62 9.47
C HIS A 45 -8.90 9.69 9.57
N THR A 46 -8.65 8.90 8.52
CA THR A 46 -7.47 8.03 8.40
C THR A 46 -6.18 8.83 8.54
N ALA A 47 -6.05 9.97 7.84
CA ALA A 47 -4.84 10.80 7.93
C ALA A 47 -4.60 11.29 9.36
N ARG A 48 -5.65 11.71 10.06
CA ARG A 48 -5.57 12.10 11.48
C ARG A 48 -5.19 10.93 12.38
N ALA A 49 -5.79 9.75 12.18
CA ALA A 49 -5.47 8.55 12.93
C ALA A 49 -4.01 8.11 12.74
N LEU A 50 -3.47 8.29 11.52
CA LEU A 50 -2.07 8.03 11.18
C LEU A 50 -1.11 9.17 11.60
N GLY A 51 -1.61 10.29 12.13
CA GLY A 51 -0.79 11.44 12.52
C GLY A 51 -0.13 12.17 11.35
N ILE A 52 -0.66 12.03 10.14
CA ILE A 52 -0.11 12.64 8.92
C ILE A 52 -1.09 13.62 8.29
N HIS A 53 -0.56 14.49 7.42
CA HIS A 53 -1.41 15.38 6.65
C HIS A 53 -2.22 14.60 5.60
N ARG A 54 -3.47 15.03 5.36
CA ARG A 54 -4.35 14.42 4.34
C ARG A 54 -3.71 14.39 2.95
N SER A 55 -2.97 15.44 2.57
CA SER A 55 -2.25 15.52 1.30
C SER A 55 -1.14 14.45 1.18
N THR A 56 -0.48 14.12 2.28
CA THR A 56 0.51 13.04 2.37
C THR A 56 -0.15 11.70 2.15
N LEU A 57 -1.25 11.43 2.85
CA LEU A 57 -2.02 10.20 2.67
C LEU A 57 -2.50 10.05 1.21
N GLN A 58 -3.04 11.11 0.61
CA GLN A 58 -3.45 11.10 -0.80
C GLN A 58 -2.29 10.89 -1.78
N ARG A 59 -1.08 11.37 -1.46
CA ARG A 59 0.11 11.10 -2.27
C ARG A 59 0.52 9.63 -2.17
N MET A 60 0.49 9.05 -0.97
CA MET A 60 0.76 7.63 -0.74
C MET A 60 -0.28 6.74 -1.45
N MET A 61 -1.56 7.08 -1.37
CA MET A 61 -2.63 6.39 -2.10
C MET A 61 -2.38 6.39 -3.61
N ARG A 62 -2.00 7.54 -4.18
CA ARG A 62 -1.66 7.65 -5.61
C ARG A 62 -0.43 6.84 -6.00
N LYS A 63 0.62 6.85 -5.16
CA LYS A 63 1.83 6.05 -5.37
C LYS A 63 1.49 4.55 -5.48
N HIS A 64 0.57 4.08 -4.64
CA HIS A 64 0.19 2.66 -4.53
C HIS A 64 -1.03 2.25 -5.38
N GLY A 65 -1.59 3.18 -6.15
CA GLY A 65 -2.78 2.94 -6.98
C GLY A 65 -4.05 2.61 -6.18
N ILE A 66 -4.18 3.16 -4.97
CA ILE A 66 -5.34 2.94 -4.09
C ILE A 66 -6.43 3.94 -4.48
N ALA A 67 -7.47 3.45 -5.17
CA ALA A 67 -8.72 4.16 -5.37
C ALA A 67 -9.77 3.53 -4.43
N LEU A 68 -10.37 4.36 -3.57
CA LEU A 68 -11.51 3.89 -2.78
C LEU A 68 -12.73 3.75 -3.70
N PRO A 69 -13.50 2.67 -3.62
CA PRO A 69 -14.85 2.66 -4.18
C PRO A 69 -15.67 3.68 -3.37
N THR A 70 -16.10 4.75 -4.04
CA THR A 70 -17.04 5.74 -3.49
C THR A 70 -18.38 5.07 -3.18
#